data_AF-A0A428DCU2-F1
#
_entry.id   AF-A0A428DCU2-F1
#
_cell.length_a   1.000
_cell.length_b   1.000
_cell.length_c   1.000
_cell.angle_alpha   90.00
_cell.angle_beta   90.00
_cell.angle_gamma   90.00
#
_symmetry.space_group_name_H-M   'P 1'
#
loop_
_entity.id
_entity.type
_entity.pdbx_description
1 polymer ?
#
loop_
_entity_poly.entity_id
_entity_poly.type
_entity_poly.pdbx_seq_one_letter_code
_entity_poly.pdbx_strand_id
1 'polypeptide(L)'
;MEIKEIIYQDRVPKNMISKFNYFVKDFLKEYSGQLDEMEAGSDMTIKKEYEGELEVYFVEITFYRKGGGFFTGNLDNELSVRCNDEFWGNVILE
;
A
#
# COMPACT_ATOMS: atom_id res chain seq x y z
N MET A 1 11.13 -1.36 4.86
CA MET A 1 10.22 -0.37 5.48
C MET A 1 9.28 -1.03 6.46
N GLU A 2 9.01 -0.40 7.60
CA GLU A 2 8.07 -0.88 8.62
C GLU A 2 6.74 -0.13 8.53
N ILE A 3 5.64 -0.78 8.93
CA ILE A 3 4.30 -0.18 8.93
C ILE A 3 4.10 0.60 10.24
N LYS A 4 3.88 1.92 10.14
CA LYS A 4 3.52 2.78 11.27
C LYS A 4 2.03 2.74 11.56
N GLU A 5 1.23 2.91 10.53
CA GLU A 5 -0.21 3.08 10.65
C GLU A 5 -0.94 2.48 9.44
N ILE A 6 -2.11 1.90 9.69
CA ILE A 6 -3.03 1.46 8.64
C ILE A 6 -4.35 2.18 8.84
N ILE A 7 -4.78 2.91 7.82
CA ILE A 7 -6.01 3.68 7.81
C ILE A 7 -6.95 3.02 6.80
N TYR A 8 -7.91 2.25 7.31
CA TYR A 8 -8.95 1.65 6.48
C TYR A 8 -10.02 2.67 6.12
N GLN A 9 -10.58 2.59 4.93
CA GLN A 9 -11.78 3.35 4.61
C GLN A 9 -12.99 2.75 5.34
N ASP A 10 -13.85 3.60 5.91
CA ASP A 10 -15.02 3.19 6.71
C ASP A 10 -15.94 2.16 6.05
N ARG A 11 -16.03 2.18 4.72
CA ARG A 11 -16.87 1.26 3.94
C ARG A 11 -16.26 -0.13 3.75
N VAL A 12 -14.98 -0.34 4.07
CA VAL A 12 -14.34 -1.65 3.95
C VAL A 12 -14.94 -2.59 5.00
N PRO A 13 -15.56 -3.71 4.58
CA PRO A 13 -16.14 -4.65 5.52
C PRO A 13 -15.07 -5.26 6.45
N LYS A 14 -15.42 -5.49 7.72
CA LYS A 14 -14.45 -6.00 8.72
C LYS A 14 -13.81 -7.33 8.34
N ASN A 15 -14.54 -8.20 7.64
CA ASN A 15 -14.02 -9.48 7.12
C ASN A 15 -13.02 -9.31 5.97
N MET A 16 -12.91 -8.11 5.37
CA MET A 16 -11.96 -7.78 4.31
C MET A 16 -10.66 -7.16 4.84
N ILE A 17 -10.64 -6.71 6.10
CA ILE A 17 -9.43 -6.14 6.74
C ILE A 17 -8.26 -7.14 6.71
N SER A 18 -8.53 -8.43 6.95
CA SER A 18 -7.49 -9.47 6.88
C SER A 18 -6.90 -9.61 5.48
N LYS A 19 -7.73 -9.50 4.44
CA LYS A 19 -7.30 -9.54 3.02
C LYS A 19 -6.49 -8.29 2.66
N PHE A 20 -6.96 -7.11 3.04
CA PHE A 20 -6.20 -5.86 2.90
C PHE A 20 -4.80 -5.98 3.51
N ASN A 21 -4.73 -6.44 4.76
CA ASN A 21 -3.46 -6.60 5.47
C ASN A 21 -2.55 -7.62 4.81
N TYR A 22 -3.12 -8.68 4.23
CA TYR A 22 -2.37 -9.65 3.45
C TYR A 22 -1.78 -9.02 2.19
N PHE A 23 -2.57 -8.29 1.39
CA PHE A 23 -2.11 -7.63 0.16
C PHE A 23 -0.95 -6.66 0.42
N VAL A 24 -1.07 -5.84 1.47
CA VAL A 24 -0.01 -4.90 1.88
C VAL A 24 1.28 -5.63 2.25
N LYS A 25 1.18 -6.68 3.08
CA LYS A 25 2.35 -7.45 3.52
C LYS A 25 3.02 -8.17 2.35
N ASP A 26 2.24 -8.74 1.46
CA ASP A 26 2.72 -9.42 0.26
C ASP A 26 3.47 -8.44 -0.65
N PHE A 27 2.87 -7.29 -0.94
CA PHE A 27 3.50 -6.21 -1.72
C PHE A 27 4.83 -5.75 -1.08
N LEU A 28 4.83 -5.42 0.21
CA LEU A 28 6.04 -4.96 0.89
C LEU A 28 7.13 -6.03 0.89
N LYS A 29 6.77 -7.30 1.04
CA LYS A 29 7.73 -8.41 0.97
C LYS A 29 8.35 -8.53 -0.42
N GLU A 30 7.54 -8.43 -1.47
CA GLU A 30 7.97 -8.61 -2.86
C GLU A 30 8.79 -7.43 -3.37
N TYR A 31 8.37 -6.20 -3.07
CA TYR A 31 8.94 -4.99 -3.66
C TYR A 31 9.89 -4.21 -2.75
N SER A 32 10.05 -4.57 -1.47
CA SER A 32 10.87 -3.83 -0.48
C SER A 32 12.20 -3.28 -1.03
N GLY A 33 13.01 -4.13 -1.66
CA GLY A 33 14.31 -3.70 -2.21
C GLY A 33 14.18 -2.62 -3.29
N GLN A 34 13.19 -2.74 -4.18
CA GLN A 34 12.92 -1.72 -5.20
C GLN A 34 12.44 -0.42 -4.57
N LEU A 35 11.55 -0.48 -3.57
CA LEU A 35 11.01 0.69 -2.89
C LEU A 35 12.11 1.49 -2.16
N ASP A 36 13.09 0.79 -1.57
CA ASP A 36 14.20 1.42 -0.86
C ASP A 36 15.11 2.23 -1.80
N GLU A 37 15.26 1.82 -3.05
CA GLU A 37 16.07 2.46 -4.09
C GLU A 37 15.37 3.62 -4.81
N MET A 38 14.06 3.82 -4.59
CA MET A 38 13.28 4.87 -5.26
C MET A 38 13.71 6.28 -4.85
N GLU A 39 13.75 7.17 -5.84
CA GLU A 39 14.03 8.58 -5.64
C GLU A 39 12.91 9.26 -4.81
N ALA A 40 13.31 10.17 -3.93
CA ALA A 40 12.40 11.00 -3.17
C ALA A 40 11.42 11.76 -4.08
N GLY A 41 10.11 11.66 -3.79
CA GLY A 41 9.06 12.31 -4.55
C GLY A 41 8.54 11.51 -5.74
N SER A 42 9.08 10.30 -5.99
CA SER A 42 8.56 9.38 -7.00
C SER A 42 7.42 8.51 -6.47
N ASP A 43 6.69 7.89 -7.39
CA ASP A 43 5.65 6.91 -7.10
C ASP A 43 5.81 5.65 -7.95
N MET A 44 5.22 4.55 -7.47
CA MET A 44 5.19 3.26 -8.13
C MET A 44 3.78 2.67 -7.98
N THR A 45 3.17 2.28 -9.10
CA THR A 45 1.88 1.59 -9.09
C THR A 45 2.04 0.15 -9.56
N ILE A 46 1.59 -0.80 -8.74
CA ILE A 46 1.51 -2.23 -9.07
C ILE A 46 0.05 -2.65 -9.08
N LYS A 47 -0.32 -3.43 -10.10
CA LYS A 47 -1.61 -4.12 -10.18
C LYS A 47 -1.36 -5.62 -10.07
N LYS A 48 -2.07 -6.29 -9.17
CA LYS A 48 -1.92 -7.72 -8.91
C LYS A 48 -3.27 -8.37 -8.71
N GLU A 49 -3.39 -9.59 -9.22
CA GLU A 49 -4.56 -10.43 -9.05
C GLU A 49 -4.30 -11.41 -7.90
N TYR A 50 -5.26 -11.52 -6.98
CA TYR A 50 -5.22 -12.49 -5.89
C TYR A 50 -6.41 -13.42 -6.01
N GLU A 51 -6.13 -14.72 -6.16
CA GLU A 51 -7.14 -15.78 -6.19
C GLU A 51 -7.36 -16.32 -4.78
N GLY A 52 -8.61 -16.29 -4.32
CA GLY A 52 -9.11 -17.02 -3.15
C GLY A 52 -9.95 -18.23 -3.57
N GLU A 53 -10.48 -18.97 -2.60
CA GLU A 53 -11.23 -20.21 -2.88
C GLU A 53 -12.43 -20.03 -3.83
N LEU A 54 -13.11 -18.88 -3.79
CA LEU A 54 -14.29 -18.57 -4.62
C LEU A 54 -14.32 -17.12 -5.13
N GLU A 55 -13.24 -16.36 -4.93
CA GLU A 55 -13.22 -14.91 -5.15
C GLU A 55 -11.90 -14.51 -5.81
N VAL A 56 -11.94 -13.57 -6.74
CA VAL A 56 -10.75 -12.96 -7.35
C VAL A 56 -10.72 -11.48 -6.98
N TYR A 57 -9.55 -11.00 -6.58
CA TYR A 57 -9.32 -9.61 -6.20
C TYR A 57 -8.34 -8.95 -7.16
N PHE A 58 -8.78 -7.88 -7.81
CA PHE A 58 -7.92 -7.01 -8.62
C PHE A 58 -7.41 -5.88 -7.73
N VAL A 59 -6.20 -6.01 -7.22
CA VAL A 59 -5.61 -5.07 -6.26
C VAL A 59 -4.64 -4.16 -6.98
N GLU A 60 -4.82 -2.85 -6.79
CA GLU A 60 -3.89 -1.82 -7.24
C GLU A 60 -3.29 -1.14 -6.01
N ILE A 61 -1.96 -1.17 -5.91
CA ILE A 61 -1.21 -0.54 -4.83
C ILE A 61 -0.32 0.53 -5.45
N THR A 62 -0.54 1.78 -5.03
CA THR A 62 0.35 2.89 -5.37
C THR A 62 1.19 3.24 -4.15
N PHE A 63 2.50 3.07 -4.27
CA PHE A 63 3.47 3.54 -3.29
C PHE A 63 3.96 4.94 -3.66
N TYR A 64 3.99 5.82 -2.67
CA TYR A 64 4.54 7.17 -2.77
C TYR A 64 5.80 7.25 -1.91
N ARG A 65 6.96 7.39 -2.56
CA ARG A 65 8.23 7.62 -1.87
C ARG A 65 8.25 9.07 -1.40
N LYS A 66 7.99 9.31 -0.12
CA LYS A 66 8.13 10.67 0.42
C LYS A 66 9.61 10.96 0.64
N GLY A 67 10.01 12.15 0.24
CA GLY A 67 11.38 12.62 0.38
C GLY A 67 11.60 13.30 1.72
N GLY A 68 12.61 12.85 2.47
CA GLY A 68 13.22 13.62 3.55
C GLY A 68 14.02 14.82 3.02
N GLY A 69 13.36 15.73 2.30
CA GLY A 69 13.94 17.01 1.94
C GLY A 69 13.86 17.97 3.13
N PHE A 70 14.88 18.82 3.32
CA PHE A 70 15.01 19.80 4.42
C PHE A 70 13.79 20.72 4.62
N PHE A 71 12.85 20.77 3.66
CA PHE A 71 11.67 21.65 3.64
C PHE A 71 10.31 20.92 3.69
N THR A 72 10.26 19.59 3.57
CA THR A 72 8.99 18.84 3.47
C THR A 72 8.78 18.03 4.73
N GLY A 73 8.06 18.59 5.70
CA GLY A 73 7.80 17.98 7.01
C GLY A 73 7.03 16.64 7.02
N ASN A 74 6.78 16.02 5.87
CA ASN A 74 6.21 14.68 5.75
C ASN A 74 7.34 13.69 5.39
N LEU A 75 7.81 12.97 6.41
CA LEU A 75 8.93 12.03 6.32
C LEU A 75 8.49 10.62 5.90
N ASP A 76 7.22 10.30 6.08
CA ASP A 76 6.74 8.92 6.02
C ASP A 76 6.26 8.55 4.62
N ASN A 77 6.65 7.37 4.15
CA ASN A 77 6.17 6.84 2.87
C ASN A 77 4.72 6.39 2.99
N GLU A 78 4.00 6.33 1.87
CA GLU A 78 2.57 6.00 1.88
C GLU A 78 2.24 4.95 0.81
N LEU A 79 1.38 3.99 1.16
CA LEU A 79 0.68 3.14 0.18
C LEU A 79 -0.78 3.57 0.12
N SER A 80 -1.31 3.71 -1.09
CA SER A 80 -2.76 3.73 -1.35
C SER A 80 -3.16 2.39 -1.95
N VAL A 81 -4.15 1.74 -1.34
CA VAL A 81 -4.63 0.43 -1.78
C VAL A 81 -6.05 0.56 -2.32
N ARG A 82 -6.22 0.11 -3.57
CA ARG A 82 -7.50 -0.07 -4.24
C ARG A 82 -7.73 -1.55 -4.50
N CYS A 83 -8.97 -2.00 -4.40
CA CYS A 83 -9.33 -3.36 -4.77
C CYS A 83 -10.67 -3.33 -5.51
N ASN A 84 -10.71 -4.00 -6.67
CA ASN A 84 -11.85 -3.97 -7.60
C ASN A 84 -12.28 -2.53 -7.93
N ASP A 85 -11.31 -1.69 -8.27
CA ASP A 85 -11.44 -0.25 -8.55
C ASP A 85 -11.93 0.63 -7.38
N GLU A 86 -12.23 0.04 -6.22
CA GLU A 86 -12.61 0.79 -5.02
C GLU A 86 -11.40 1.07 -4.15
N PHE A 87 -11.25 2.33 -3.72
CA PHE A 87 -10.33 2.67 -2.64
C PHE A 87 -10.69 1.90 -1.37
N TRP A 88 -9.70 1.32 -0.69
CA TRP A 88 -9.89 0.55 0.54
C TRP A 88 -9.13 1.15 1.73
N GLY A 89 -8.06 1.91 1.50
CA GLY A 89 -7.33 2.56 2.59
C GLY A 89 -5.90 2.93 2.24
N ASN A 90 -5.25 3.60 3.21
CA ASN A 90 -3.86 3.99 3.13
C ASN A 90 -3.03 3.28 4.20
N VAL A 91 -1.74 3.13 3.94
CA VAL A 91 -0.74 2.62 4.90
C VAL A 91 0.41 3.62 4.98
N ILE A 92 0.73 4.04 6.18
CA ILE A 92 1.86 4.93 6.46
C ILE A 92 3.06 4.05 6.88
N LEU A 93 4.19 4.28 6.24
CA LEU A 93 5.42 3.51 6.38
C LEU A 93 6.57 4.40 6.86
N GLU A 94 7.48 3.83 7.66
CA GLU A 94 8.76 4.49 7.99
C GLU A 94 9.63 4.73 6.76
#